data_AF-Q9KQN5-F1
#
_entry.id   AF-Q9KQN5-F1
#
_cell.length_a   1.000
_cell.length_b   1.000
_cell.length_c   1.000
_cell.angle_alpha   90.00
_cell.angle_beta   90.00
_cell.angle_gamma   90.00
#
_symmetry.space_group_name_H-M   'P 1'
#
loop_
_entity.id
_entity.type
_entity.pdbx_description
1 polymer ?
#
loop_
_entity_poly.entity_id
_entity_poly.type
_entity_poly.pdbx_seq_one_letter_code
_entity_poly.pdbx_strand_id
1 'polypeptide(L)'
;MLVSKVKKQTNAQFSHCIQHPAKAGCFLSRKSEACLNCNLPIFGYILVAFNMAQKESDVAQFKHQQLSQAEQDKLDAAVFRQLLQHLDQHKEVQNIDLMILADFCRNCLCKWYAAEAEKQGLDLNIDDARERVYGMTYDEWKANHQPPATPEQLAAFEAKTKSKA
;
A
#
# COMPACT_ATOMS: atom_id res chain seq x y z
N MET A 1 11.47 12.75 -3.12
CA MET A 1 11.81 14.11 -2.58
C MET A 1 11.24 15.30 -3.37
N LEU A 2 10.48 15.11 -4.46
CA LEU A 2 9.93 16.24 -5.25
C LEU A 2 8.48 16.63 -4.89
N VAL A 3 7.70 15.73 -4.29
CA VAL A 3 6.29 16.01 -3.91
C VAL A 3 6.17 16.90 -2.67
N SER A 4 7.15 16.83 -1.76
CA SER A 4 7.15 17.58 -0.49
C SER A 4 7.47 19.07 -0.65
N LYS A 5 8.15 19.47 -1.74
CA LYS A 5 8.48 20.88 -2.00
C LYS A 5 7.30 21.67 -2.58
N VAL A 6 6.45 21.02 -3.38
CA VAL A 6 5.27 21.67 -4.00
C VAL A 6 4.22 22.04 -2.95
N LYS A 7 3.96 21.18 -1.95
CA LYS A 7 3.00 21.46 -0.86
C LYS A 7 3.44 22.56 0.12
N LYS A 8 4.75 22.83 0.26
CA LYS A 8 5.25 23.90 1.15
C LYS A 8 5.19 25.28 0.49
N GLN A 9 5.35 25.38 -0.83
CA GLN A 9 5.29 26.66 -1.55
C GLN A 9 3.86 27.21 -1.67
N THR A 10 2.87 26.34 -1.91
CA THR A 10 1.46 26.77 -2.02
C THR A 10 0.88 27.28 -0.71
N ASN A 11 1.31 26.74 0.44
CA ASN A 11 0.77 27.12 1.75
C ASN A 11 1.37 28.45 2.29
N ALA A 12 2.58 28.83 1.87
CA ALA A 12 3.19 30.10 2.27
C ALA A 12 2.63 31.30 1.47
N GLN A 13 2.27 31.11 0.20
CA GLN A 13 1.72 32.17 -0.65
C GLN A 13 0.24 32.49 -0.35
N PHE A 14 -0.52 31.55 0.20
CA PHE A 14 -1.91 31.80 0.58
C PHE A 14 -2.05 32.57 1.91
N SER A 15 -1.15 32.34 2.86
CA SER A 15 -1.24 32.97 4.20
C SER A 15 -0.95 34.48 4.17
N HIS A 16 -0.09 34.95 3.26
CA HIS A 16 0.28 36.37 3.20
C HIS A 16 -0.80 37.27 2.55
N CYS A 17 -1.66 36.72 1.68
CA CYS A 17 -2.72 37.50 1.02
C CYS A 17 -3.95 37.77 1.91
N ILE A 18 -4.11 37.08 3.03
CA ILE A 18 -5.24 37.29 3.95
C ILE A 18 -5.03 38.52 4.84
N GLN A 19 -3.77 38.93 5.07
CA GLN A 19 -3.46 40.00 6.04
C GLN A 19 -3.40 41.41 5.43
N HIS A 20 -3.31 41.55 4.09
CA HIS A 20 -3.25 42.88 3.44
C HIS A 20 -3.96 42.91 2.07
N PRO A 21 -5.28 43.17 2.01
CA PRO A 21 -6.02 43.19 0.75
C PRO A 21 -5.69 44.38 -0.19
N ALA A 22 -4.93 45.38 0.27
CA ALA A 22 -4.69 46.62 -0.47
C ALA A 22 -3.43 46.63 -1.38
N LYS A 23 -2.69 45.51 -1.50
CA LYS A 23 -1.45 45.46 -2.30
C LYS A 23 -1.34 44.27 -3.26
N ALA A 24 -2.46 43.65 -3.63
CA ALA A 24 -2.51 42.62 -4.68
C ALA A 24 -2.70 43.21 -6.10
N GLY A 25 -2.35 44.48 -6.30
CA GLY A 25 -2.51 45.20 -7.55
C GLY A 25 -1.20 45.43 -8.29
N CYS A 26 -0.31 44.42 -8.43
CA CYS A 26 0.87 44.58 -9.29
C CYS A 26 1.62 43.27 -9.54
N PHE A 27 1.04 42.29 -10.24
CA PHE A 27 1.87 41.28 -10.94
C PHE A 27 1.12 40.58 -12.08
N LEU A 28 0.59 41.33 -13.03
CA LEU A 28 0.31 40.81 -14.37
C LEU A 28 0.84 41.81 -15.40
N SER A 29 1.92 41.40 -16.05
CA SER A 29 2.68 42.17 -17.03
C SER A 29 1.88 42.38 -18.33
N ARG A 30 1.84 43.64 -18.77
CA ARG A 30 1.76 44.14 -20.16
C ARG A 30 1.32 43.13 -21.24
N LYS A 31 0.07 43.25 -21.68
CA LYS A 31 -0.38 43.39 -23.09
C LYS A 31 -1.91 43.25 -23.16
N SER A 32 -2.62 44.36 -23.05
CA SER A 32 -3.86 44.70 -23.80
C SER A 32 -4.63 45.79 -23.05
N GLU A 33 -4.38 47.04 -23.40
CA GLU A 33 -5.36 48.10 -23.22
C GLU A 33 -6.57 47.77 -24.12
N ALA A 34 -7.61 47.17 -23.52
CA ALA A 34 -9.00 47.14 -23.96
C ALA A 34 -9.68 45.89 -23.38
N CYS A 35 -10.34 46.04 -22.23
CA CYS A 35 -11.61 45.36 -21.91
C CYS A 35 -12.06 45.76 -20.51
N LEU A 36 -12.27 47.07 -20.29
CA LEU A 36 -12.95 47.59 -19.10
C LEU A 36 -14.49 47.60 -19.29
N ASN A 37 -15.01 46.83 -20.24
CA ASN A 37 -16.45 46.75 -20.48
C ASN A 37 -16.92 45.35 -20.92
N CYS A 38 -16.36 44.30 -20.32
CA CYS A 38 -16.95 42.97 -20.39
C CYS A 38 -17.80 42.74 -19.14
N ASN A 39 -19.09 43.04 -19.27
CA ASN A 39 -20.15 42.54 -18.41
C ASN A 39 -20.28 41.02 -18.61
N LEU A 40 -19.25 40.26 -18.22
CA LEU A 40 -19.31 38.80 -18.16
C LEU A 40 -19.75 38.38 -16.75
N PRO A 41 -20.66 37.39 -16.65
CA PRO A 41 -21.31 37.05 -15.40
C PRO A 41 -20.28 36.37 -14.50
N ILE A 42 -19.69 37.14 -13.58
CA ILE A 42 -18.75 36.63 -12.56
C ILE A 42 -19.43 35.54 -11.72
N PHE A 43 -20.77 35.61 -11.59
CA PHE A 43 -21.60 34.58 -10.98
C PHE A 43 -21.55 33.22 -11.70
N GLY A 44 -21.42 33.22 -13.03
CA GLY A 44 -21.34 31.98 -13.82
C GLY A 44 -20.02 31.25 -13.60
N TYR A 45 -18.90 31.98 -13.52
CA TYR A 45 -17.58 31.40 -13.26
C TYR A 45 -17.44 30.85 -11.84
N ILE A 46 -18.04 31.51 -10.84
CA ILE A 46 -18.09 31.01 -9.46
C ILE A 46 -18.95 29.74 -9.37
N LEU A 47 -20.10 29.69 -10.05
CA LEU A 47 -20.96 28.51 -10.08
C LEU A 47 -20.28 27.34 -10.80
N VAL A 48 -19.57 27.59 -11.90
CA VAL A 48 -18.79 26.55 -12.61
C VAL A 48 -17.63 26.07 -11.75
N ALA A 49 -16.89 26.95 -11.07
CA ALA A 49 -15.81 26.56 -10.15
C ALA A 49 -16.33 25.78 -8.92
N PHE A 50 -17.48 26.16 -8.37
CA PHE A 50 -18.14 25.43 -7.28
C PHE A 50 -18.59 24.03 -7.74
N ASN A 51 -19.17 23.92 -8.94
CA ASN A 51 -19.53 22.63 -9.54
C ASN A 51 -18.30 21.78 -9.91
N MET A 52 -17.19 22.40 -10.33
CA MET A 52 -15.94 21.68 -10.61
C MET A 52 -15.27 21.16 -9.33
N ALA A 53 -15.35 21.88 -8.21
CA ALA A 53 -14.89 21.42 -6.90
C ALA A 53 -15.79 20.30 -6.30
N GLN A 54 -17.11 20.34 -6.56
CA GLN A 54 -18.03 19.27 -6.17
C GLN A 54 -17.86 18.00 -7.01
N LYS A 55 -17.31 18.10 -8.23
CA LYS A 55 -17.07 16.93 -9.09
C LYS A 55 -15.86 16.10 -8.66
N GLU A 56 -14.96 16.63 -7.83
CA GLU A 56 -13.83 15.88 -7.28
C GLU A 56 -14.22 14.92 -6.13
N SER A 57 -15.40 15.08 -5.53
CA SER A 57 -15.85 14.20 -4.43
C SER A 57 -16.55 12.91 -4.86
N ASP A 58 -16.76 12.70 -6.18
CA ASP A 58 -17.37 11.47 -6.72
C ASP A 58 -16.34 10.38 -7.07
N VAL A 59 -15.07 10.57 -6.71
CA VAL A 59 -14.11 9.46 -6.71
C VAL A 59 -14.48 8.55 -5.54
N ALA A 60 -15.23 7.48 -5.84
CA ALA A 60 -15.72 6.48 -4.89
C ALA A 60 -14.79 6.33 -3.66
N GLN A 61 -15.20 6.91 -2.54
CA GLN A 61 -14.38 6.92 -1.34
C GLN A 61 -14.33 5.50 -0.77
N PHE A 62 -13.15 4.87 -0.83
CA PHE A 62 -13.00 3.51 -0.32
C PHE A 62 -13.10 3.52 1.21
N LYS A 63 -14.09 2.80 1.77
CA LYS A 63 -14.40 2.82 3.21
C LYS A 63 -13.24 2.39 4.12
N HIS A 64 -12.33 1.54 3.63
CA HIS A 64 -11.15 1.13 4.41
C HIS A 64 -10.23 2.31 4.76
N GLN A 65 -10.24 3.38 3.97
CA GLN A 65 -9.42 4.58 4.21
C GLN A 65 -9.91 5.41 5.41
N GLN A 66 -11.10 5.10 5.93
CA GLN A 66 -11.70 5.80 7.08
C GLN A 66 -11.39 5.08 8.41
N LEU A 67 -10.82 3.88 8.37
CA LEU A 67 -10.48 3.11 9.57
C LEU A 67 -9.28 3.72 10.29
N SER A 68 -9.30 3.73 11.62
CA SER A 68 -8.12 4.02 12.43
C SER A 68 -7.04 2.96 12.22
N GLN A 69 -5.77 3.30 12.46
CA GLN A 69 -4.67 2.35 12.34
C GLN A 69 -4.91 1.08 13.19
N ALA A 70 -5.41 1.24 14.42
CA ALA A 70 -5.68 0.12 15.31
C ALA A 70 -6.81 -0.81 14.79
N GLU A 71 -7.79 -0.28 14.06
CA GLU A 71 -8.81 -1.11 13.41
C GLU A 71 -8.22 -1.86 12.21
N GLN A 72 -7.38 -1.21 11.41
CA GLN A 72 -6.67 -1.84 10.29
C GLN A 72 -5.77 -2.97 10.79
N ASP A 73 -4.95 -2.73 11.81
CA ASP A 73 -4.05 -3.74 12.38
C ASP A 73 -4.81 -4.98 12.90
N LYS A 74 -5.98 -4.79 13.52
CA LYS A 74 -6.84 -5.89 13.99
C LYS A 74 -7.40 -6.72 12.83
N LEU A 75 -7.83 -6.05 11.76
CA LEU A 75 -8.33 -6.72 10.56
C LEU A 75 -7.21 -7.47 9.85
N ASP A 76 -6.06 -6.84 9.62
CA ASP A 76 -4.90 -7.44 8.97
C ASP A 76 -4.39 -8.66 9.75
N ALA A 77 -4.31 -8.55 11.08
CA ALA A 77 -3.96 -9.69 11.92
C ALA A 77 -5.00 -10.83 11.85
N ALA A 78 -6.30 -10.51 11.74
CA ALA A 78 -7.35 -11.52 11.56
C ALA A 78 -7.26 -12.21 10.20
N VAL A 79 -7.04 -11.45 9.13
CA VAL A 79 -6.84 -11.97 7.78
C VAL A 79 -5.59 -12.86 7.72
N PHE A 80 -4.49 -12.45 8.35
CA PHE A 80 -3.28 -13.27 8.40
C PHE A 80 -3.52 -14.60 9.13
N ARG A 81 -4.23 -14.58 10.27
CA ARG A 81 -4.64 -15.82 10.96
C ARG A 81 -5.51 -16.72 10.06
N GLN A 82 -6.41 -16.14 9.28
CA GLN A 82 -7.25 -16.89 8.34
C GLN A 82 -6.43 -17.49 7.20
N LEU A 83 -5.43 -16.77 6.68
CA LEU A 83 -4.49 -17.29 5.69
C LEU A 83 -3.70 -18.49 6.24
N LEU A 84 -3.19 -18.39 7.47
CA LEU A 84 -2.48 -19.51 8.11
C LEU A 84 -3.41 -20.73 8.25
N GLN A 85 -4.64 -20.52 8.72
CA GLN A 85 -5.63 -21.59 8.81
C GLN A 85 -5.93 -22.21 7.44
N HIS A 86 -6.07 -21.41 6.39
CA HIS A 86 -6.29 -21.89 5.04
C HIS A 86 -5.11 -22.74 4.54
N LEU A 87 -3.88 -22.26 4.72
CA LEU A 87 -2.66 -23.00 4.34
C LEU A 87 -2.47 -24.29 5.14
N ASP A 88 -2.97 -24.34 6.38
CA ASP A 88 -2.97 -25.54 7.22
C ASP A 88 -4.07 -26.53 6.82
N GLN A 89 -5.23 -26.07 6.38
CA GLN A 89 -6.28 -26.95 5.83
C GLN A 89 -5.86 -27.54 4.49
N HIS A 90 -5.02 -26.83 3.74
CA HIS A 90 -4.53 -27.21 2.41
C HIS A 90 -3.06 -27.69 2.44
N LYS A 91 -2.78 -28.77 3.20
CA LYS A 91 -1.43 -29.35 3.34
C LYS A 91 -0.92 -29.98 2.05
N GLU A 92 -1.80 -30.34 1.12
CA GLU A 92 -1.47 -30.82 -0.22
C GLU A 92 -0.73 -29.76 -1.04
N VAL A 93 -0.96 -28.48 -0.79
CA VAL A 93 -0.30 -27.37 -1.49
C VAL A 93 1.15 -27.30 -1.03
N GLN A 94 2.08 -27.74 -1.88
CA GLN A 94 3.49 -27.80 -1.54
C GLN A 94 4.15 -26.43 -1.62
N ASN A 95 5.16 -26.21 -0.77
CA ASN A 95 5.91 -24.96 -0.76
C ASN A 95 6.63 -24.71 -2.10
N ILE A 96 7.07 -25.75 -2.81
CA ILE A 96 7.74 -25.60 -4.12
C ILE A 96 6.78 -25.04 -5.18
N ASP A 97 5.52 -25.50 -5.20
CA ASP A 97 4.50 -25.02 -6.13
C ASP A 97 4.16 -23.55 -5.86
N LEU A 98 4.03 -23.18 -4.58
CA LEU A 98 3.83 -21.78 -4.18
C LEU A 98 5.00 -20.89 -4.62
N MET A 99 6.24 -21.37 -4.49
CA MET A 99 7.41 -20.63 -4.97
C MET A 99 7.44 -20.48 -6.49
N ILE A 100 7.08 -21.52 -7.26
CA ILE A 100 7.05 -21.47 -8.72
C ILE A 100 5.99 -20.46 -9.21
N LEU A 101 4.80 -20.49 -8.61
CA LEU A 101 3.65 -19.70 -9.04
C LEU A 101 3.72 -18.24 -8.54
N ALA A 102 3.92 -18.08 -7.23
CA ALA A 102 3.69 -16.81 -6.53
C ALA A 102 4.96 -16.23 -5.88
N ASP A 103 6.10 -16.93 -5.96
CA ASP A 103 7.38 -16.49 -5.38
C ASP A 103 7.39 -16.30 -3.87
N PHE A 104 6.43 -16.91 -3.17
CA PHE A 104 6.45 -17.01 -1.71
C PHE A 104 5.91 -18.37 -1.29
N CYS A 105 6.23 -18.80 -0.08
CA CYS A 105 5.68 -20.01 0.52
C CYS A 105 5.56 -19.84 2.04
N ARG A 106 5.15 -20.89 2.76
CA ARG A 106 5.02 -20.88 4.23
C ARG A 106 6.33 -20.48 4.93
N ASN A 107 7.48 -20.91 4.39
CA ASN A 107 8.79 -20.53 4.93
C ASN A 107 9.08 -19.03 4.77
N CYS A 108 8.56 -18.37 3.73
CA CYS A 108 8.68 -16.92 3.60
C CYS A 108 7.89 -16.21 4.69
N LEU A 109 6.68 -16.69 5.01
CA LEU A 109 5.88 -16.16 6.13
C LEU A 109 6.63 -16.28 7.47
N CYS A 110 7.30 -17.42 7.70
CA CYS A 110 8.12 -17.62 8.91
C CYS A 110 9.25 -16.58 9.00
N LYS A 111 9.97 -16.36 7.89
CA LYS A 111 11.06 -15.37 7.83
C LYS A 111 10.55 -13.95 8.06
N TRP A 112 9.42 -13.57 7.47
CA TRP A 112 8.83 -12.26 7.69
C TRP A 112 8.38 -12.07 9.14
N TYR A 113 7.77 -13.09 9.73
CA TYR A 113 7.35 -13.06 11.14
C TYR A 113 8.54 -12.85 12.08
N ALA A 114 9.61 -13.65 11.93
CA ALA A 114 10.83 -13.51 12.73
C ALA A 114 11.51 -12.15 12.52
N ALA A 115 11.57 -11.65 11.28
CA ALA A 115 12.16 -10.34 10.99
C ALA A 115 11.37 -9.16 11.60
N GLU A 116 10.04 -9.22 11.61
CA GLU A 116 9.22 -8.18 12.28
C GLU A 116 9.33 -8.26 13.81
N ALA A 117 9.52 -9.45 14.37
CA ALA A 117 9.79 -9.62 15.79
C ALA A 117 11.16 -9.03 16.17
N GLU A 118 12.20 -9.31 15.38
CA GLU A 118 13.54 -8.76 15.58
C GLU A 118 13.54 -7.22 15.54
N LYS A 119 12.81 -6.61 14.59
CA LYS A 119 12.64 -5.15 14.52
C LYS A 119 11.99 -4.55 15.77
N GLN A 120 11.17 -5.33 16.47
CA GLN A 120 10.52 -4.94 17.72
C GLN A 120 11.35 -5.29 18.96
N GLY A 121 12.54 -5.88 18.79
CA GLY A 121 13.39 -6.34 19.89
C GLY A 121 12.84 -7.53 20.64
N LEU A 122 11.97 -8.33 20.00
CA LEU A 122 11.43 -9.57 20.56
C LEU A 122 12.36 -10.73 20.20
N ASP A 123 12.75 -11.52 21.19
CA ASP A 123 13.55 -12.73 21.00
C ASP A 123 12.65 -13.88 20.51
N LEU A 124 12.39 -13.90 19.19
CA LEU A 124 11.68 -14.98 18.51
C LEU A 124 12.58 -15.53 17.42
N ASN A 125 12.95 -16.80 17.58
CA ASN A 125 13.79 -17.48 16.61
C ASN A 125 12.94 -17.97 15.40
N ILE A 126 13.61 -18.50 14.38
CA ILE A 126 12.93 -18.98 13.18
C ILE A 126 12.07 -20.22 13.43
N ASP A 127 12.39 -21.02 14.45
CA ASP A 127 11.64 -22.22 14.82
C ASP A 127 10.34 -21.86 15.54
N ASP A 128 10.33 -20.84 16.39
CA ASP A 128 9.12 -20.27 16.99
C ASP A 128 8.17 -19.75 15.89
N ALA A 129 8.73 -19.08 14.89
CA ALA A 129 7.97 -18.61 13.73
C ALA A 129 7.42 -19.77 12.89
N ARG A 130 8.16 -20.87 12.75
CA ARG A 130 7.70 -22.08 12.06
C ARG A 130 6.56 -22.73 12.83
N GLU A 131 6.69 -22.91 14.14
CA GLU A 131 5.61 -23.47 14.96
C GLU A 131 4.35 -22.62 14.83
N ARG A 132 4.49 -21.28 14.84
CA ARG A 132 3.37 -20.37 14.67
C ARG A 132 2.68 -20.48 13.30
N VAL A 133 3.43 -20.68 12.23
CA VAL A 133 2.93 -20.72 10.84
C VAL A 133 2.41 -22.12 10.45
N TYR A 134 3.09 -23.19 10.88
CA TYR A 134 2.73 -24.57 10.56
C TYR A 134 1.78 -25.21 11.57
N GLY A 135 1.64 -24.63 12.78
CA GLY A 135 0.81 -25.18 13.86
C GLY A 135 1.39 -26.42 14.54
N MET A 136 2.61 -26.81 14.18
CA MET A 136 3.38 -27.94 14.72
C MET A 136 4.88 -27.70 14.47
N THR A 137 5.74 -28.57 14.99
CA THR A 137 7.17 -28.45 14.70
C THR A 137 7.45 -28.69 13.21
N TYR A 138 8.48 -28.02 12.68
CA TYR A 138 8.82 -28.16 11.26
C TYR A 138 9.21 -29.60 10.88
N ASP A 139 9.86 -30.31 11.80
CA ASP A 139 10.26 -31.70 11.60
C ASP A 139 9.05 -32.63 11.51
N GLU A 140 8.05 -32.46 12.38
CA GLU A 140 6.79 -33.20 12.30
C GLU A 140 6.05 -32.91 11.00
N TRP A 141 6.00 -31.64 10.58
CA TRP A 141 5.33 -31.27 9.34
C TRP A 141 6.03 -31.89 8.13
N LYS A 142 7.36 -31.83 8.08
CA LYS A 142 8.16 -32.39 7.00
C LYS A 142 8.02 -33.91 6.92
N ALA A 143 7.99 -34.60 8.06
CA ALA A 143 7.81 -36.05 8.11
C ALA A 143 6.42 -36.50 7.64
N ASN A 144 5.37 -35.76 7.99
CA ASN A 144 3.99 -36.18 7.75
C ASN A 144 3.37 -35.64 6.45
N HIS A 145 3.89 -34.52 5.92
CA HIS A 145 3.18 -33.75 4.90
C HIS A 145 4.03 -33.28 3.71
N GLN A 146 5.37 -33.41 3.77
CA GLN A 146 6.26 -32.94 2.71
C GLN A 146 6.85 -34.09 1.87
N PRO A 147 6.21 -34.49 0.75
CA PRO A 147 6.84 -35.43 -0.18
C PRO A 147 8.10 -34.85 -0.82
N PRO A 148 9.00 -35.70 -1.33
CA PRO A 148 10.12 -35.24 -2.16
C PRO A 148 9.58 -34.53 -3.41
N ALA A 149 10.22 -33.41 -3.78
CA ALA A 149 9.87 -32.68 -4.99
C ALA A 149 10.09 -33.55 -6.23
N THR A 150 9.16 -33.48 -7.19
CA THR A 150 9.31 -34.21 -8.45
C THR A 150 10.38 -33.54 -9.33
N PRO A 151 11.00 -34.29 -10.26
CA PRO A 151 11.96 -33.71 -11.21
C PRO A 151 11.38 -32.52 -11.99
N GLU A 152 10.10 -32.57 -12.33
CA GLU A 152 9.38 -31.51 -13.06
C GLU A 152 9.25 -30.24 -12.21
N GLN A 153 8.93 -30.38 -10.92
CA GLN A 153 8.85 -29.24 -9.99
C GLN A 153 10.23 -28.59 -9.81
N LEU A 154 11.28 -29.39 -9.67
CA LEU A 154 12.65 -28.87 -9.56
C LEU A 154 13.06 -28.12 -10.82
N ALA A 155 12.81 -28.69 -12.01
CA ALA A 155 13.11 -28.04 -13.27
C ALA A 155 12.32 -26.73 -13.45
N ALA A 156 11.03 -26.72 -13.08
CA ALA A 156 10.20 -25.52 -13.12
C ALA A 156 10.69 -24.43 -12.15
N PHE A 157 11.09 -24.82 -10.94
CA PHE A 157 11.67 -23.89 -9.97
C PHE A 157 13.00 -23.32 -10.48
N GLU A 158 13.90 -24.15 -11.01
CA GLU A 158 15.14 -23.68 -11.63
C GLU A 158 14.87 -22.73 -12.80
N ALA A 159 13.94 -23.04 -13.69
CA ALA A 159 13.57 -22.17 -14.79
C ALA A 159 13.03 -20.81 -14.29
N LYS A 160 12.22 -20.82 -13.23
CA LYS A 160 11.70 -19.60 -12.58
C LYS A 160 12.80 -18.76 -11.92
N THR A 161 13.79 -19.39 -11.30
CA THR A 161 14.93 -18.67 -10.70
C THR A 161 15.84 -18.07 -11.76
N LYS A 162 16.11 -18.79 -12.85
CA LYS A 162 16.92 -18.30 -13.98
C LYS A 162 16.28 -17.13 -14.71
N SER A 163 14.95 -17.09 -14.86
CA SER A 163 14.27 -15.97 -15.54
C SER A 163 14.25 -14.67 -14.74
N LYS A 164 14.62 -14.72 -13.45
CA LYS A 164 14.72 -13.55 -12.57
C LYS A 164 16.14 -13.03 -12.40
N ALA A 165 17.15 -13.84 -12.74
CA ALA A 165 18.56 -13.48 -12.68
C ALA A 165 18.96 -12.63 -13.88
#